data_AF-A0A1Y1YA53-F1
#
_entry.id   AF-A0A1Y1YA53-F1
#
_cell.length_a   1.000
_cell.length_b   1.000
_cell.length_c   1.000
_cell.angle_alpha   90.00
_cell.angle_beta   90.00
_cell.angle_gamma   90.00
#
_symmetry.space_group_name_H-M   'P 1'
#
loop_
_entity.id
_entity.type
_entity.pdbx_description
1 polymer ?
#
loop_
_entity_poly.entity_id
_entity_poly.type
_entity_poly.pdbx_seq_one_letter_code
_entity_poly.pdbx_strand_id
1 'polypeptide(L)'
;MAGLLHPVVDALPASTVNEVAQPQNHTEAPKLHSNLTEITNFSACSLQFRFDNGQCTDWADARYYQLTCHHTQWWGDARTWPASARNTEGWVVSSEPRVPSIIAIQPGYQGCGSDGHVGVVERINSDGSVYTSDWNYKVNGKGGPYITTYVNFNPGEGVAFIWHE
;
A
#
# COMPACT_ATOMS: atom_id res chain seq x y z
N MET A 1 -35.97 5.61 -16.87
CA MET A 1 -34.75 4.78 -16.76
C MET A 1 -33.71 5.64 -16.07
N ALA A 2 -33.64 5.57 -14.73
CA ALA A 2 -32.64 6.32 -13.98
C ALA A 2 -31.27 5.66 -14.18
N GLY A 3 -30.31 6.42 -14.70
CA GLY A 3 -28.93 5.98 -14.84
C GLY A 3 -28.30 5.81 -13.46
N LEU A 4 -27.93 4.58 -13.13
CA LEU A 4 -27.10 4.28 -11.97
C LEU A 4 -25.70 4.82 -12.25
N LEU A 5 -25.32 5.85 -11.49
CA LEU A 5 -23.96 6.33 -11.38
C LEU A 5 -23.14 5.23 -10.71
N HIS A 6 -22.14 4.70 -11.42
CA HIS A 6 -21.12 3.83 -10.83
C HIS A 6 -20.32 4.64 -9.80
N PRO A 7 -20.18 4.19 -8.54
CA PRO A 7 -19.15 4.76 -7.70
C PRO A 7 -17.80 4.32 -8.27
N VAL A 8 -16.96 5.29 -8.62
CA VAL A 8 -15.52 5.04 -8.80
C VAL A 8 -15.03 4.61 -7.41
N VAL A 9 -14.78 3.31 -7.24
CA VAL A 9 -14.32 2.71 -5.98
C VAL A 9 -12.81 2.82 -5.92
N ASP A 10 -12.34 4.02 -5.54
CA ASP A 10 -10.93 4.37 -5.47
C ASP A 10 -10.13 3.56 -4.43
N ALA A 11 -8.82 3.48 -4.63
CA ALA A 11 -7.83 2.93 -3.69
C ALA A 11 -7.85 3.68 -2.35
N LEU A 12 -7.18 3.16 -1.31
CA LEU A 12 -7.12 3.86 -0.04
C LEU A 12 -6.59 5.29 -0.26
N PRO A 13 -7.23 6.33 0.27
CA PRO A 13 -6.76 7.69 0.06
C PRO A 13 -5.36 7.85 0.67
N ALA A 14 -4.43 8.40 -0.10
CA ALA A 14 -3.25 9.02 0.48
C ALA A 14 -3.65 10.39 1.06
N SER A 15 -3.16 10.75 2.25
CA SER A 15 -3.30 12.13 2.73
C SER A 15 -2.49 13.06 1.82
N THR A 16 -3.15 13.74 0.89
CA THR A 16 -2.54 14.75 0.04
C THR A 16 -2.29 16.01 0.86
N VAL A 17 -1.05 16.24 1.28
CA VAL A 17 -0.65 17.54 1.80
C VAL A 17 -0.35 18.43 0.60
N ASN A 18 -1.32 19.28 0.23
CA ASN A 18 -1.08 20.37 -0.71
C ASN A 18 -0.36 21.50 0.02
N GLU A 19 0.78 21.88 -0.54
CA GLU A 19 1.62 23.02 -0.22
C GLU A 19 0.81 24.34 -0.18
N VAL A 20 0.86 25.09 0.93
CA VAL A 20 0.41 26.49 0.96
C VAL A 20 1.33 27.35 1.85
N ALA A 21 1.94 28.32 1.18
CA ALA A 21 2.32 29.68 1.57
C ALA A 21 2.44 30.07 3.07
N GLN A 22 3.57 30.70 3.39
CA GLN A 22 3.81 31.49 4.62
C GLN A 22 2.72 32.55 4.86
N PRO A 23 2.38 32.86 6.13
CA PRO A 23 2.74 34.20 6.62
C PRO A 23 3.07 34.34 8.14
N GLN A 24 4.06 35.21 8.36
CA GLN A 24 4.25 36.27 9.37
C GLN A 24 3.64 36.23 10.80
N ASN A 25 4.58 36.31 11.75
CA ASN A 25 4.70 37.19 12.93
C ASN A 25 3.74 37.05 14.14
N HIS A 26 4.35 36.81 15.30
CA HIS A 26 3.71 36.54 16.59
C HIS A 26 3.56 37.80 17.44
N THR A 27 2.42 38.01 18.10
CA THR A 27 2.33 38.70 19.40
C THR A 27 1.06 38.25 20.18
N GLU A 28 1.32 37.57 21.31
CA GLU A 28 0.59 37.53 22.60
C GLU A 28 -0.82 36.86 22.77
N ALA A 29 -0.93 36.01 23.80
CA ALA A 29 -2.09 35.22 24.28
C ALA A 29 -2.82 35.95 25.46
N PRO A 30 -3.95 35.52 26.09
CA PRO A 30 -4.41 34.13 26.30
C PRO A 30 -5.95 33.82 26.48
N LYS A 31 -6.23 32.51 26.62
CA LYS A 31 -7.31 31.81 27.38
C LYS A 31 -8.45 31.09 26.61
N LEU A 32 -8.28 29.77 26.59
CA LEU A 32 -9.24 28.67 26.80
C LEU A 32 -10.44 28.54 25.86
N HIS A 33 -10.28 27.68 24.86
CA HIS A 33 -11.26 26.64 24.52
C HIS A 33 -10.48 25.37 24.15
N SER A 34 -10.51 24.39 25.05
CA SER A 34 -10.04 23.04 24.79
C SER A 34 -11.00 22.29 23.87
N ASN A 35 -10.42 21.46 23.01
CA ASN A 35 -11.04 20.39 22.21
C ASN A 35 -11.84 20.81 20.99
N LEU A 36 -11.23 20.64 19.81
CA LEU A 36 -11.80 19.95 18.63
C LEU A 36 -10.81 19.79 17.45
N THR A 37 -9.56 20.26 17.56
CA THR A 37 -8.53 20.11 16.51
C THR A 37 -7.55 18.95 16.73
N GLU A 38 -7.75 18.11 17.74
CA GLU A 38 -6.88 16.96 18.06
C GLU A 38 -7.43 15.61 17.57
N ILE A 39 -8.45 15.60 16.71
CA ILE A 39 -9.07 14.37 16.19
C ILE A 39 -9.32 14.55 14.70
N THR A 40 -8.30 14.28 13.87
CA THR A 40 -8.42 13.73 12.49
C THR A 40 -7.10 13.62 11.74
N ASN A 41 -5.96 14.06 12.28
CA ASN A 41 -4.66 13.84 11.62
C ASN A 41 -3.96 12.58 12.14
N PHE A 42 -4.49 11.41 11.81
CA PHE A 42 -3.59 10.31 11.46
C PHE A 42 -2.86 10.76 10.20
N SER A 43 -1.73 11.43 10.36
CA SER A 43 -0.90 11.81 9.23
C SER A 43 -0.38 10.53 8.60
N ALA A 44 -1.04 10.06 7.55
CA ALA A 44 -0.48 9.06 6.65
C ALA A 44 0.95 9.50 6.33
N CYS A 45 1.91 8.59 6.50
CA CYS A 45 3.29 8.89 6.23
C CYS A 45 3.47 9.32 4.76
N SER A 46 4.48 10.13 4.45
CA SER A 46 4.71 10.52 3.06
C SER A 46 5.10 9.29 2.22
N LEU A 47 4.78 9.32 0.93
CA LEU A 47 5.23 8.28 0.01
C LEU A 47 6.76 8.39 -0.14
N GLN A 48 7.50 7.38 0.34
CA GLN A 48 8.96 7.37 0.37
C GLN A 48 9.48 6.12 -0.34
N PHE A 49 10.19 6.31 -1.45
CA PHE A 49 10.80 5.24 -2.23
C PHE A 49 12.22 4.97 -1.71
N ARG A 50 12.46 3.78 -1.15
CA ARG A 50 13.79 3.40 -0.64
C ARG A 50 14.54 2.48 -1.59
N PHE A 51 13.86 1.77 -2.49
CA PHE A 51 14.50 0.88 -3.46
C PHE A 51 14.91 1.64 -4.72
N ASP A 52 14.18 2.69 -5.09
CA ASP A 52 14.47 3.61 -6.21
C ASP A 52 14.79 2.87 -7.52
N ASN A 53 13.98 1.87 -7.85
CA ASN A 53 14.23 0.95 -8.97
C ASN A 53 12.99 0.72 -9.86
N GLY A 54 11.86 1.33 -9.50
CA GLY A 54 10.61 1.24 -10.26
C GLY A 54 9.95 -0.14 -10.24
N GLN A 55 10.45 -1.08 -9.45
CA GLN A 55 9.94 -2.45 -9.37
C GLN A 55 8.75 -2.56 -8.41
N CYS A 56 8.10 -3.72 -8.43
CA CYS A 56 7.00 -4.05 -7.54
C CYS A 56 7.37 -3.88 -6.05
N THR A 57 8.60 -4.23 -5.68
CA THR A 57 9.14 -4.11 -4.32
C THR A 57 9.24 -2.67 -3.83
N ASP A 58 9.62 -1.75 -4.71
CA ASP A 58 9.73 -0.31 -4.40
C ASP A 58 8.36 0.29 -4.09
N TRP A 59 7.37 0.01 -4.95
CA TRP A 59 6.00 0.45 -4.71
C TRP A 59 5.41 -0.18 -3.46
N ALA A 60 5.55 -1.50 -3.27
CA ALA A 60 4.97 -2.19 -2.13
C ALA A 60 5.50 -1.63 -0.81
N ASP A 61 6.81 -1.40 -0.69
CA ASP A 61 7.42 -0.78 0.50
C ASP A 61 6.94 0.66 0.71
N ALA A 62 7.02 1.51 -0.34
CA ALA A 62 6.67 2.92 -0.24
C ALA A 62 5.18 3.14 0.08
N ARG A 63 4.30 2.41 -0.61
CA ARG A 63 2.85 2.52 -0.46
C ARG A 63 2.38 1.94 0.87
N TYR A 64 2.95 0.82 1.31
CA TYR A 64 2.64 0.27 2.63
C TYR A 64 3.12 1.21 3.75
N TYR A 65 4.30 1.82 3.62
CA TYR A 65 4.77 2.85 4.54
C TYR A 65 3.86 4.06 4.55
N GLN A 66 3.41 4.56 3.40
CA GLN A 66 2.47 5.67 3.35
C GLN A 66 1.19 5.39 4.17
N LEU A 67 0.70 4.15 4.15
CA LEU A 67 -0.54 3.77 4.84
C LEU A 67 -0.34 3.41 6.31
N THR A 68 0.84 2.93 6.70
CA THR A 68 1.06 2.33 8.03
C THR A 68 2.19 2.96 8.83
N CYS A 69 3.01 3.80 8.21
CA CYS A 69 4.27 4.31 8.75
C CYS A 69 5.32 3.21 9.05
N HIS A 70 5.17 2.02 8.48
CA HIS A 70 6.14 0.94 8.58
C HIS A 70 6.74 0.60 7.21
N HIS A 71 8.05 0.75 7.09
CA HIS A 71 8.82 0.22 5.98
C HIS A 71 9.16 -1.25 6.24
N THR A 72 9.31 -2.05 5.18
CA THR A 72 9.88 -3.39 5.30
C THR A 72 11.31 -3.30 5.86
N GLN A 73 11.70 -4.29 6.66
CA GLN A 73 13.06 -4.36 7.22
C GLN A 73 13.98 -5.27 6.37
N TRP A 74 13.52 -5.63 5.17
CA TRP A 74 14.21 -6.54 4.26
C TRP A 74 14.17 -6.01 2.82
N TRP A 75 15.00 -6.63 1.99
CA TRP A 75 15.22 -6.27 0.59
C TRP A 75 15.23 -7.52 -0.31
N GLY A 76 15.42 -7.32 -1.61
CA GLY A 76 15.55 -8.39 -2.60
C GLY A 76 14.24 -8.73 -3.30
N ASP A 77 14.26 -9.83 -4.05
CA ASP A 77 13.16 -10.30 -4.89
C ASP A 77 11.87 -10.51 -4.08
N ALA A 78 10.72 -10.24 -4.71
CA ALA A 78 9.40 -10.39 -4.12
C ALA A 78 9.16 -11.79 -3.51
N ARG A 79 9.66 -12.85 -4.15
CA ARG A 79 9.52 -14.24 -3.67
C ARG A 79 10.09 -14.49 -2.28
N THR A 80 11.08 -13.70 -1.84
CA THR A 80 11.75 -13.90 -0.53
C THR A 80 11.01 -13.21 0.61
N TRP A 81 10.14 -12.24 0.31
CA TRP A 81 9.51 -11.39 1.31
C TRP A 81 8.73 -12.16 2.39
N PRO A 82 7.93 -13.21 2.07
CA PRO A 82 7.27 -14.00 3.11
C PRO A 82 8.25 -14.70 4.06
N ALA A 83 9.43 -15.13 3.59
CA ALA A 83 10.43 -15.74 4.45
C ALA A 83 11.14 -14.68 5.32
N SER A 84 11.48 -13.53 4.74
CA SER A 84 12.09 -12.41 5.47
C SER A 84 11.15 -11.87 6.56
N ALA A 85 9.87 -11.69 6.24
CA ALA A 85 8.84 -11.23 7.17
C ALA A 85 8.68 -12.18 8.37
N ARG A 86 8.62 -13.50 8.15
CA ARG A 86 8.55 -14.49 9.25
C ARG A 86 9.75 -14.44 10.19
N ASN A 87 10.90 -13.98 9.71
CA ASN A 87 12.13 -13.85 10.49
C ASN A 87 12.32 -12.45 11.09
N THR A 88 11.35 -11.55 10.93
CA THR A 88 11.41 -10.17 11.42
C THR A 88 10.35 -9.98 12.49
N GLU A 89 10.77 -9.57 13.69
CA GLU A 89 9.86 -9.32 14.80
C GLU A 89 8.82 -8.25 14.45
N GLY A 90 7.59 -8.43 14.94
CA GLY A 90 6.47 -7.52 14.68
C GLY A 90 5.78 -7.74 13.34
N TRP A 91 6.27 -8.63 12.47
CA TRP A 91 5.64 -8.93 11.19
C TRP A 91 4.88 -10.26 11.20
N VAL A 92 3.70 -10.25 10.58
CA VAL A 92 2.85 -11.42 10.41
C VAL A 92 2.84 -11.81 8.94
N VAL A 93 2.82 -13.13 8.70
CA VAL A 93 2.59 -13.71 7.38
C VAL A 93 1.38 -14.64 7.46
N SER A 94 0.37 -14.35 6.65
CA SER A 94 -0.91 -15.07 6.65
C SER A 94 -1.29 -15.55 5.25
N SER A 95 -2.13 -16.59 5.19
CA SER A 95 -2.85 -17.00 3.98
C SER A 95 -4.15 -16.22 3.76
N GLU A 96 -4.62 -15.50 4.78
CA GLU A 96 -5.83 -14.69 4.72
C GLU A 96 -5.50 -13.20 4.52
N PRO A 97 -6.22 -12.48 3.63
CA PRO A 97 -5.93 -11.09 3.34
C PRO A 97 -6.37 -10.15 4.46
N ARG A 98 -5.64 -9.03 4.59
CA ARG A 98 -5.97 -7.89 5.46
C ARG A 98 -5.80 -6.58 4.70
N VAL A 99 -6.54 -5.54 5.08
CA VAL A 99 -6.36 -4.17 4.57
C VAL A 99 -5.78 -3.26 5.67
N PRO A 100 -4.72 -2.48 5.39
CA PRO A 100 -3.75 -2.73 4.33
C PRO A 100 -2.86 -3.94 4.67
N SER A 101 -2.37 -4.64 3.65
CA SER A 101 -1.29 -5.62 3.77
C SER A 101 -0.51 -5.64 2.46
N ILE A 102 0.71 -6.17 2.50
CA ILE A 102 1.46 -6.47 1.29
C ILE A 102 1.05 -7.87 0.83
N ILE A 103 0.53 -8.00 -0.40
CA ILE A 103 0.40 -9.31 -1.04
C ILE A 103 1.77 -9.73 -1.57
N ALA A 104 2.14 -10.99 -1.41
CA ALA A 104 3.30 -11.61 -2.01
C ALA A 104 2.88 -12.86 -2.79
N ILE A 105 3.15 -12.86 -4.09
CA ILE A 105 2.79 -13.94 -5.02
C ILE A 105 4.07 -14.64 -5.47
N GLN A 106 4.12 -15.96 -5.27
CA GLN A 106 5.26 -16.79 -5.60
C GLN A 106 5.40 -17.01 -7.11
N PRO A 107 6.61 -17.37 -7.59
CA PRO A 107 6.84 -17.68 -8.99
C PRO A 107 5.90 -18.76 -9.53
N GLY A 108 5.39 -18.57 -10.76
CA GLY A 108 4.48 -19.51 -11.41
C GLY A 108 3.00 -19.34 -11.06
N TYR A 109 2.67 -18.48 -10.09
CA TYR A 109 1.29 -18.18 -9.72
C TYR A 109 0.84 -16.85 -10.29
N GLN A 110 -0.42 -16.78 -10.74
CA GLN A 110 -1.08 -15.55 -11.21
C GLN A 110 -0.23 -14.72 -12.20
N GLY A 111 0.47 -15.40 -13.11
CA GLY A 111 1.30 -14.76 -14.14
C GLY A 111 2.65 -14.21 -13.67
N CYS A 112 3.08 -14.50 -12.43
CA CYS A 112 4.32 -13.99 -11.88
C CYS A 112 5.56 -14.76 -12.38
N GLY A 113 6.60 -14.01 -12.75
CA GLY A 113 7.89 -14.55 -13.19
C GLY A 113 8.76 -15.11 -12.05
N SER A 114 10.04 -15.36 -12.34
CA SER A 114 10.99 -16.01 -11.41
C SER A 114 11.18 -15.26 -10.09
N ASP A 115 10.98 -13.95 -10.10
CA ASP A 115 11.25 -13.08 -8.94
C ASP A 115 10.05 -12.99 -8.01
N GLY A 116 8.90 -13.55 -8.41
CA GLY A 116 7.60 -13.36 -7.75
C GLY A 116 7.01 -11.99 -8.02
N HIS A 117 6.01 -11.61 -7.24
CA HIS A 117 5.41 -10.27 -7.30
C HIS A 117 4.94 -9.83 -5.92
N VAL A 118 5.04 -8.53 -5.61
CA VAL A 118 4.45 -7.93 -4.42
C VAL A 118 3.66 -6.68 -4.76
N GLY A 119 2.63 -6.43 -3.98
CA GLY A 119 1.70 -5.31 -4.15
C GLY A 119 1.10 -4.90 -2.81
N VAL A 120 0.34 -3.81 -2.78
CA VAL A 120 -0.42 -3.42 -1.58
C VAL A 120 -1.89 -3.72 -1.77
N VAL A 121 -2.48 -4.47 -0.84
CA VAL A 121 -3.92 -4.72 -0.77
C VAL A 121 -4.63 -3.45 -0.33
N GLU A 122 -5.34 -2.84 -1.26
CA GLU A 122 -6.13 -1.63 -1.05
C GLU A 122 -7.55 -1.95 -0.58
N ARG A 123 -8.10 -3.10 -1.01
CA ARG A 123 -9.45 -3.56 -0.67
C ARG A 123 -9.59 -5.07 -0.84
N ILE A 124 -10.44 -5.70 -0.03
CA ILE A 124 -10.92 -7.07 -0.26
C ILE A 124 -12.31 -6.95 -0.92
N ASN A 125 -12.46 -7.56 -2.10
CA ASN A 125 -13.71 -7.55 -2.86
C ASN A 125 -14.71 -8.58 -2.29
N SER A 126 -15.99 -8.43 -2.63
CA SER A 126 -17.06 -9.32 -2.15
C SER A 126 -16.93 -10.77 -2.62
N ASP A 127 -16.21 -11.02 -3.72
CA ASP A 127 -15.92 -12.35 -4.25
C ASP A 127 -14.68 -12.99 -3.60
N GLY A 128 -14.04 -12.31 -2.65
CA GLY A 128 -12.83 -12.77 -1.97
C GLY A 128 -11.52 -12.44 -2.69
N SER A 129 -11.57 -11.90 -3.92
CA SER A 129 -10.36 -11.36 -4.56
C SER A 129 -9.89 -10.08 -3.85
N VAL A 130 -8.61 -9.77 -3.98
CA VAL A 130 -8.00 -8.56 -3.41
C VAL A 130 -7.65 -7.57 -4.51
N TYR A 131 -8.14 -6.35 -4.37
CA TYR A 131 -7.79 -5.23 -5.22
C TYR A 131 -6.49 -4.61 -4.73
N THR A 132 -5.48 -4.60 -5.59
CA THR A 132 -4.11 -4.19 -5.24
C THR A 132 -3.65 -3.00 -6.05
N SER A 133 -2.68 -2.26 -5.49
CA SER A 133 -1.88 -1.29 -6.22
C SER A 133 -0.46 -1.82 -6.37
N ASP A 134 0.06 -1.75 -7.60
CA ASP A 134 1.27 -2.47 -8.00
C ASP A 134 2.12 -1.65 -8.96
N TRP A 135 3.44 -1.85 -8.92
CA TRP A 135 4.36 -1.44 -9.99
C TRP A 135 4.89 -2.65 -10.74
N ASN A 136 5.22 -2.44 -12.02
CA ASN A 136 5.83 -3.43 -12.89
C ASN A 136 5.13 -4.80 -12.97
N TYR A 137 3.82 -4.84 -12.70
CA TYR A 137 2.95 -5.96 -13.10
C TYR A 137 2.26 -5.61 -14.40
N LYS A 138 2.41 -6.44 -15.42
CA LYS A 138 1.79 -6.19 -16.73
C LYS A 138 0.43 -6.85 -16.84
N VAL A 139 -0.63 -6.05 -16.94
CA VAL A 139 -2.01 -6.52 -17.17
C VAL A 139 -2.59 -5.83 -18.39
N ASN A 140 -3.15 -6.58 -19.33
CA ASN A 140 -3.79 -6.05 -20.55
C ASN A 140 -2.91 -5.04 -21.32
N GLY A 141 -1.60 -5.27 -21.38
CA GLY A 141 -0.63 -4.39 -22.05
C GLY A 141 -0.26 -3.11 -21.29
N LYS A 142 -0.78 -2.92 -20.06
CA LYS A 142 -0.44 -1.79 -19.17
C LYS A 142 0.48 -2.26 -18.05
N GLY A 143 1.24 -1.34 -17.48
CA GLY A 143 2.23 -1.61 -16.43
C GLY A 143 3.66 -1.49 -16.93
N GLY A 144 4.61 -1.61 -16.01
CA GLY A 144 6.03 -1.38 -16.27
C GLY A 144 6.70 -0.71 -15.08
N PRO A 145 8.01 -0.47 -15.14
CA PRO A 145 8.71 0.24 -14.09
C PRO A 145 8.12 1.63 -13.88
N TYR A 146 7.92 2.04 -12.62
CA TYR A 146 7.35 3.34 -12.22
C TYR A 146 5.92 3.62 -12.72
N ILE A 147 5.20 2.59 -13.21
CA ILE A 147 3.81 2.73 -13.66
C ILE A 147 2.90 2.04 -12.65
N THR A 148 2.10 2.82 -11.94
CA THR A 148 1.06 2.29 -11.05
C THR A 148 -0.06 1.65 -11.86
N THR A 149 -0.28 0.37 -11.59
CA THR A 149 -1.43 -0.39 -12.05
C THR A 149 -2.25 -0.87 -10.87
N TYR A 150 -3.52 -1.17 -11.14
CA TYR A 150 -4.39 -1.81 -10.16
C TYR A 150 -4.87 -3.13 -10.71
N VAL A 151 -4.73 -4.18 -9.90
CA VAL A 151 -4.99 -5.56 -10.31
C VAL A 151 -5.84 -6.23 -9.25
N ASN A 152 -6.70 -7.17 -9.65
CA ASN A 152 -7.32 -8.08 -8.70
C ASN A 152 -6.53 -9.38 -8.69
N PHE A 153 -6.03 -9.76 -7.52
CA PHE A 153 -5.43 -11.08 -7.29
C PHE A 153 -6.34 -11.93 -6.41
N ASN A 154 -6.16 -13.24 -6.46
CA ASN A 154 -6.91 -14.17 -5.62
C ASN A 154 -6.01 -14.70 -4.50
N PRO A 155 -6.46 -14.71 -3.23
CA PRO A 155 -5.84 -15.53 -2.19
C PRO A 155 -5.81 -17.01 -2.59
N GLY A 156 -4.84 -17.77 -2.07
CA GLY A 156 -4.73 -19.20 -2.34
C GLY A 156 -3.29 -19.70 -2.36
N GLU A 157 -3.08 -20.83 -3.02
CA GLU A 157 -1.75 -21.41 -3.18
C GLU A 157 -0.78 -20.42 -3.83
N GLY A 158 0.45 -20.37 -3.31
CA GLY A 158 1.47 -19.45 -3.79
C GLY A 158 1.26 -17.98 -3.39
N VAL A 159 0.25 -17.66 -2.59
CA VAL A 159 -0.03 -16.29 -2.13
C VAL A 159 0.09 -16.20 -0.62
N ALA A 160 0.75 -15.14 -0.16
CA ALA A 160 0.81 -14.77 1.26
C ALA A 160 0.53 -13.28 1.42
N PHE A 161 0.06 -12.91 2.62
CA PHE A 161 -0.17 -11.52 3.02
C PHE A 161 0.75 -11.19 4.18
N ILE A 162 1.36 -10.00 4.14
CA ILE A 162 2.38 -9.55 5.07
C ILE A 162 1.95 -8.21 5.68
N TRP A 163 2.00 -8.08 7.00
CA TRP A 163 1.76 -6.80 7.69
C TRP A 163 2.53 -6.72 9.01
N HIS A 164 2.58 -5.53 9.59
CA HIS A 164 3.18 -5.24 10.88
C HIS A 164 2.08 -5.10 11.95
N GLU A 165 2.30 -5.65 13.14
CA GLU A 165 1.41 -5.55 14.32
C GLU A 165 1.80 -4.44 15.30
#